data_AF-A0A936PVE5-F1
#
_entry.id   AF-A0A936PVE5-F1
#
_cell.length_a   1.000
_cell.length_b   1.000
_cell.length_c   1.000
_cell.angle_alpha   90.00
_cell.angle_beta   90.00
_cell.angle_gamma   90.00
#
_symmetry.space_group_name_H-M   'P 1'
#
loop_
_entity.id
_entity.type
_entity.pdbx_description
1 polymer ?
#
loop_
_entity_poly.entity_id
_entity_poly.type
_entity_poly.pdbx_seq_one_letter_code
_entity_poly.pdbx_strand_id
1 'polypeptide(L)'
;MICWKCHERLSSLRCASCGALVPPPAQPELFGALGLDRRYHVEAEAIDGAWRRRSKDTHPDRFASASAVERRMALQWTATLNEARRVLRDPVTRAWYLATGKPHPAESGGPKLSPEFLEEIFELRMAAEDTPGAVRDTAAQLRARLDADLEDLFSRWERGEGDLSPVPERLSRLKYVDNLLRELPA
;
A
#
# COMPACT_ATOMS: atom_id res chain seq x y z
N MET A 1 -14.46 -2.24 -22.85
CA MET A 1 -13.24 -1.96 -23.65
C MET A 1 -13.15 -2.95 -24.80
N ILE A 2 -12.53 -2.54 -25.91
CA ILE A 2 -12.38 -3.31 -27.14
C ILE A 2 -10.91 -3.75 -27.29
N CYS A 3 -10.64 -4.93 -27.82
CA CYS A 3 -9.29 -5.43 -28.08
C CYS A 3 -8.60 -4.60 -29.17
N TRP A 4 -7.40 -4.11 -28.90
CA TRP A 4 -6.61 -3.33 -29.85
C TRP A 4 -6.17 -4.10 -31.10
N LYS A 5 -6.19 -5.45 -31.05
CA LYS A 5 -5.73 -6.32 -32.14
C LYS A 5 -6.86 -6.87 -33.01
N CYS A 6 -7.96 -7.32 -32.39
CA CYS A 6 -9.06 -7.99 -33.10
C CYS A 6 -10.43 -7.33 -32.93
N HIS A 7 -10.49 -6.19 -32.24
CA HIS A 7 -11.71 -5.41 -31.98
C HIS A 7 -12.86 -6.15 -31.26
N GLU A 8 -12.59 -7.30 -30.65
CA GLU A 8 -13.54 -8.04 -29.83
C GLU A 8 -13.69 -7.43 -28.43
N ARG A 9 -14.82 -7.67 -27.75
CA ARG A 9 -15.06 -7.18 -26.39
C ARG A 9 -14.12 -7.87 -25.39
N LEU A 10 -13.48 -7.07 -24.54
CA LEU A 10 -12.54 -7.57 -23.52
C LEU A 10 -13.26 -7.89 -22.21
N SER A 11 -12.98 -9.06 -21.65
CA SER A 11 -13.44 -9.51 -20.32
C SER A 11 -12.29 -9.81 -19.34
N SER A 12 -11.05 -9.83 -19.82
CA SER A 12 -9.87 -10.16 -19.01
C SER A 12 -8.61 -9.42 -19.50
N LEU A 13 -7.48 -9.61 -18.82
CA LEU A 13 -6.17 -9.07 -19.22
C LEU A 13 -5.68 -9.60 -20.58
N ARG A 14 -6.23 -10.72 -21.03
CA ARG A 14 -6.00 -11.29 -22.36
C ARG A 14 -7.29 -11.32 -23.14
N CYS A 15 -7.20 -10.99 -24.43
CA CYS A 15 -8.32 -11.18 -25.34
C CYS A 15 -8.64 -12.68 -25.47
N ALA A 16 -9.90 -13.06 -25.28
CA ALA A 16 -10.35 -14.45 -25.44
C ALA A 16 -10.27 -14.92 -26.91
N SER A 17 -10.41 -14.00 -27.87
CA SER A 17 -10.40 -14.30 -29.30
C SER A 17 -8.99 -14.44 -29.88
N CYS A 18 -8.11 -13.44 -29.65
CA CYS A 18 -6.77 -13.42 -30.26
C CYS A 18 -5.61 -13.64 -29.27
N GLY A 19 -5.90 -13.81 -27.98
CA GLY A 19 -4.88 -14.03 -26.94
C GLY A 19 -4.03 -12.80 -26.57
N ALA A 20 -4.17 -11.67 -27.27
CA ALA A 20 -3.39 -10.47 -27.06
C ALA A 20 -3.57 -9.89 -25.65
N LEU A 21 -2.48 -9.42 -25.06
CA LEU A 21 -2.52 -8.67 -23.81
C LEU A 21 -3.19 -7.31 -24.03
N VAL A 22 -4.05 -6.93 -23.10
CA VAL A 22 -4.58 -5.56 -23.03
C VAL A 22 -3.46 -4.65 -22.53
N PRO A 23 -3.23 -3.46 -23.12
CA PRO A 23 -2.26 -2.53 -22.57
C PRO A 23 -2.63 -2.13 -21.13
N PRO A 24 -1.68 -2.10 -20.19
CA PRO A 24 -1.95 -1.55 -18.86
C PRO A 24 -2.28 -0.05 -18.98
N PRO A 25 -3.19 0.47 -18.13
CA PRO A 25 -3.45 1.90 -18.07
C PRO A 25 -2.18 2.67 -17.69
N ALA A 26 -2.10 3.95 -18.08
CA ALA A 26 -0.94 4.80 -17.77
C ALA A 26 -0.70 4.94 -16.26
N GLN A 27 -1.77 4.91 -15.46
CA GLN A 27 -1.73 4.91 -14.01
C GLN A 27 -2.60 3.75 -13.50
N PRO A 28 -2.00 2.57 -13.24
CA PRO A 28 -2.76 1.41 -12.78
C PRO A 28 -3.19 1.57 -11.34
N GLU A 29 -4.47 1.32 -11.09
CA GLU A 29 -4.98 1.09 -9.74
C GLU A 29 -4.50 -0.30 -9.28
N LEU A 30 -3.77 -0.34 -8.15
CA LEU A 30 -2.95 -1.50 -7.76
C LEU A 30 -3.81 -2.70 -7.34
N PHE A 31 -4.95 -2.46 -6.68
CA PHE A 31 -5.87 -3.54 -6.30
C PHE A 31 -6.47 -4.18 -7.56
N GLY A 32 -6.96 -3.37 -8.49
CA GLY A 32 -7.50 -3.78 -9.78
C GLY A 32 -6.48 -4.51 -10.64
N ALA A 33 -5.20 -4.11 -10.61
CA ALA A 33 -4.12 -4.82 -11.30
C ALA A 33 -3.95 -6.27 -10.80
N LEU A 34 -4.10 -6.49 -9.49
CA LEU A 34 -4.11 -7.84 -8.91
C LEU A 34 -5.48 -8.53 -9.05
N GLY A 35 -6.55 -7.78 -9.32
CA GLY A 35 -7.93 -8.28 -9.27
C GLY A 35 -8.43 -8.49 -7.86
N LEU A 36 -8.03 -7.63 -6.93
CA LEU A 36 -8.47 -7.59 -5.54
C LEU A 36 -9.45 -6.43 -5.34
N ASP A 37 -10.31 -6.55 -4.34
CA ASP A 37 -11.14 -5.45 -3.88
C ASP A 37 -10.29 -4.41 -3.14
N ARG A 38 -10.66 -3.14 -3.26
CA ARG A 38 -9.95 -2.02 -2.63
C ARG A 38 -10.24 -1.97 -1.13
N ARG A 39 -9.51 -2.77 -0.35
CA ARG A 39 -9.68 -2.96 1.10
C ARG A 39 -8.34 -2.92 1.84
N TYR A 40 -8.36 -2.51 3.09
CA TYR A 40 -7.21 -2.56 3.99
C TYR A 40 -6.99 -3.95 4.59
N HIS A 41 -8.07 -4.62 5.00
CA HIS A 41 -8.01 -5.95 5.62
C HIS A 41 -7.86 -7.02 4.54
N VAL A 42 -6.63 -7.16 4.04
CA VAL A 42 -6.22 -8.18 3.06
C VAL A 42 -4.95 -8.87 3.55
N GLU A 43 -5.03 -10.19 3.68
CA GLU A 43 -3.90 -11.03 4.08
C GLU A 43 -2.76 -10.99 3.04
N ALA A 44 -1.52 -10.99 3.52
CA ALA A 44 -0.33 -10.95 2.67
C ALA A 44 -0.29 -12.13 1.69
N GLU A 45 -0.74 -13.31 2.12
CA GLU A 45 -0.82 -14.53 1.33
C GLU A 45 -1.84 -14.41 0.19
N ALA A 46 -2.95 -13.71 0.41
CA ALA A 46 -3.96 -13.47 -0.62
C ALA A 46 -3.40 -12.57 -1.73
N ILE A 47 -2.62 -11.54 -1.35
CA ILE A 47 -1.91 -10.65 -2.27
C ILE A 47 -0.85 -11.42 -3.06
N ASP A 48 -0.03 -12.23 -2.37
CA ASP A 48 0.99 -13.08 -3.00
C ASP A 48 0.37 -14.12 -3.94
N GLY A 49 -0.80 -14.64 -3.60
CA GLY A 49 -1.58 -15.55 -4.44
C GLY A 49 -2.13 -14.85 -5.70
N ALA A 50 -2.72 -13.66 -5.55
CA ALA A 50 -3.22 -12.86 -6.66
C ALA A 50 -2.10 -12.47 -7.62
N TRP A 51 -0.98 -11.99 -7.10
CA TRP A 51 0.22 -11.71 -7.88
C TRP A 51 0.70 -12.94 -8.65
N ARG A 52 0.88 -14.09 -7.98
CA ARG A 52 1.31 -15.33 -8.66
C ARG A 52 0.37 -15.75 -9.79
N ARG A 53 -0.94 -15.61 -9.61
CA ARG A 53 -1.93 -15.93 -10.67
C ARG A 53 -1.76 -14.98 -11.86
N ARG A 54 -1.72 -13.67 -11.62
CA ARG A 54 -1.59 -12.65 -12.69
C ARG A 54 -0.26 -12.72 -13.42
N SER A 55 0.84 -12.92 -12.70
CA SER A 55 2.18 -13.00 -13.27
C SER A 55 2.33 -14.16 -14.25
N LYS A 56 1.60 -15.26 -14.06
CA LYS A 56 1.57 -16.37 -15.03
C LYS A 56 1.00 -15.95 -16.39
N ASP A 57 0.04 -15.02 -16.41
CA ASP A 57 -0.61 -14.57 -17.65
C ASP A 57 0.22 -13.53 -18.41
N THR A 58 1.06 -12.78 -17.70
CA THR A 58 1.81 -11.63 -18.24
C THR A 58 3.31 -11.83 -18.30
N HIS A 59 3.82 -13.02 -17.94
CA HIS A 59 5.26 -13.28 -17.86
C HIS A 59 5.98 -13.02 -19.20
N PRO A 60 7.08 -12.24 -19.23
CA PRO A 60 7.77 -11.87 -20.47
C PRO A 60 8.19 -13.05 -21.34
N ASP A 61 8.61 -14.17 -20.72
CA ASP A 61 9.01 -15.39 -21.45
C ASP A 61 7.91 -15.94 -22.35
N ARG A 62 6.63 -15.78 -21.98
CA ARG A 62 5.49 -16.21 -22.81
C ARG A 62 5.35 -15.38 -24.08
N PHE A 63 5.97 -14.21 -24.12
CA PHE A 63 5.93 -13.26 -25.22
C PHE A 63 7.29 -13.11 -25.90
N ALA A 64 8.28 -13.97 -25.62
CA ALA A 64 9.63 -13.87 -26.19
C ALA A 64 9.63 -13.88 -27.73
N SER A 65 8.75 -14.67 -28.35
CA SER A 65 8.54 -14.75 -29.80
C SER A 65 7.42 -13.83 -30.33
N ALA A 66 6.81 -13.00 -29.47
CA ALA A 66 5.72 -12.11 -29.84
C ALA A 66 6.21 -10.81 -30.46
N SER A 67 5.28 -10.00 -30.97
CA SER A 67 5.60 -8.69 -31.53
C SER A 67 6.28 -7.78 -30.49
N ALA A 68 7.03 -6.78 -30.96
CA ALA A 68 7.67 -5.81 -30.05
C ALA A 68 6.66 -5.09 -29.13
N VAL A 69 5.44 -4.84 -29.64
CA VAL A 69 4.34 -4.25 -28.89
C VAL A 69 3.88 -5.17 -27.76
N GLU A 70 3.64 -6.45 -28.04
CA GLU A 70 3.21 -7.44 -27.04
C GLU A 70 4.30 -7.69 -25.97
N ARG A 71 5.57 -7.73 -26.37
CA ARG A 71 6.71 -7.82 -25.44
C ARG A 71 6.78 -6.63 -24.48
N ARG A 72 6.61 -5.42 -25.02
CA ARG A 72 6.56 -4.19 -24.20
C ARG A 72 5.38 -4.23 -23.22
N MET A 73 4.20 -4.66 -23.66
CA MET A 73 3.03 -4.79 -22.79
C MET A 73 3.27 -5.79 -21.66
N ALA A 74 3.89 -6.95 -21.95
CA ALA A 74 4.23 -7.95 -20.94
C ALA A 74 5.21 -7.39 -19.89
N LEU A 75 6.22 -6.62 -20.31
CA LEU A 75 7.15 -5.94 -19.42
C LEU A 75 6.44 -4.91 -18.53
N GLN A 76 5.55 -4.09 -19.11
CA GLN A 76 4.78 -3.09 -18.35
C GLN A 76 3.88 -3.75 -17.31
N TRP A 77 3.14 -4.80 -17.69
CA TRP A 77 2.32 -5.55 -16.73
C TRP A 77 3.15 -6.17 -15.61
N THR A 78 4.30 -6.76 -15.93
CA THR A 78 5.19 -7.34 -14.92
C THR A 78 5.64 -6.29 -13.91
N ALA A 79 6.01 -5.10 -14.37
CA ALA A 79 6.36 -3.98 -13.49
C ALA A 79 5.16 -3.56 -12.62
N THR A 80 3.97 -3.39 -13.20
CA THR A 80 2.75 -3.04 -12.48
C THR A 80 2.39 -4.07 -11.41
N LEU A 81 2.45 -5.37 -11.72
CA LEU A 81 2.11 -6.44 -10.78
C LEU A 81 3.11 -6.51 -9.62
N ASN A 82 4.40 -6.32 -9.91
CA ASN A 82 5.43 -6.29 -8.89
C ASN A 82 5.26 -5.09 -7.95
N GLU A 83 4.94 -3.92 -8.50
CA GLU A 83 4.64 -2.73 -7.71
C GLU A 83 3.39 -2.93 -6.84
N ALA A 84 2.30 -3.45 -7.42
CA ALA A 84 1.08 -3.74 -6.69
C ALA A 84 1.33 -4.71 -5.54
N ARG A 85 2.10 -5.78 -5.77
CA ARG A 85 2.50 -6.70 -4.70
C ARG A 85 3.31 -5.99 -3.63
N ARG A 86 4.34 -5.22 -3.99
CA ARG A 86 5.23 -4.54 -3.05
C ARG A 86 4.45 -3.59 -2.14
N VAL A 87 3.61 -2.75 -2.73
CA VAL A 87 2.83 -1.72 -2.02
C VAL A 87 1.70 -2.32 -1.20
N LEU A 88 0.97 -3.28 -1.75
CA LEU A 88 -0.20 -3.81 -1.06
C LEU A 88 0.18 -4.82 0.03
N ARG A 89 1.32 -5.51 -0.08
CA ARG A 89 1.70 -6.54 0.89
C ARG A 89 2.07 -5.98 2.27
N ASP A 90 2.71 -4.81 2.31
CA ASP A 90 3.04 -4.13 3.57
C ASP A 90 1.84 -3.28 4.05
N PRO A 91 1.34 -3.49 5.30
CA PRO A 91 0.18 -2.76 5.81
C PRO A 91 0.37 -1.24 5.83
N VAL A 92 1.58 -0.74 6.12
CA VAL A 92 1.84 0.70 6.18
C VAL A 92 1.78 1.32 4.79
N THR A 93 2.45 0.73 3.79
CA THR A 93 2.36 1.24 2.41
C THR A 93 0.99 1.06 1.81
N ARG A 94 0.26 0.00 2.19
CA ARG A 94 -1.14 -0.22 1.80
C ARG A 94 -2.04 0.86 2.39
N ALA A 95 -1.88 1.21 3.66
CA ALA A 95 -2.63 2.27 4.32
C ALA A 95 -2.41 3.63 3.65
N TRP A 96 -1.15 3.97 3.36
CA TRP A 96 -0.79 5.17 2.59
C TRP A 96 -1.47 5.19 1.22
N TYR A 97 -1.38 4.07 0.49
CA TYR A 97 -1.95 3.96 -0.85
C TYR A 97 -3.47 4.10 -0.84
N LEU A 98 -4.15 3.49 0.11
CA LEU A 98 -5.60 3.59 0.24
C LEU A 98 -6.06 5.02 0.52
N ALA A 99 -5.33 5.73 1.39
CA ALA A 99 -5.66 7.09 1.82
C ALA A 99 -5.29 8.17 0.79
N THR A 100 -4.19 7.99 0.04
CA THR A 100 -3.59 9.07 -0.76
C THR A 100 -3.36 8.72 -2.23
N GLY A 101 -3.52 7.45 -2.62
CA GLY A 101 -3.11 6.94 -3.92
C GLY A 101 -1.60 6.78 -4.09
N LYS A 102 -0.80 7.05 -3.04
CA LYS A 102 0.66 6.91 -3.04
C LYS A 102 1.09 6.00 -1.88
N PRO A 103 2.13 5.16 -2.05
CA PRO A 103 2.57 4.22 -1.01
C PRO A 103 3.34 4.86 0.16
N HIS A 104 3.69 6.15 0.05
CA HIS A 104 4.54 6.87 0.98
C HIS A 104 4.12 8.36 1.06
N PRO A 105 4.56 9.10 2.09
CA PRO A 105 4.40 10.54 2.14
C PRO A 105 4.99 11.25 0.91
N ALA A 106 4.52 12.47 0.64
CA ALA A 106 5.11 13.30 -0.40
C ALA A 106 6.57 13.67 -0.06
N GLU A 107 7.39 13.89 -1.09
CA GLU A 107 8.78 14.31 -0.91
C GLU A 107 8.91 15.66 -0.19
N SER A 108 7.89 16.52 -0.30
CA SER A 108 7.78 17.78 0.43
C SER A 108 7.60 17.61 1.95
N GLY A 109 7.52 16.36 2.44
CA GLY A 109 7.32 16.03 3.84
C GLY A 109 5.98 15.32 4.09
N GLY A 110 5.89 14.69 5.26
CA GLY A 110 4.64 14.12 5.77
C GLY A 110 3.60 15.19 6.12
N PRO A 111 2.36 14.78 6.44
CA PRO A 111 1.35 15.69 6.97
C PRO A 111 1.87 16.44 8.19
N LYS A 112 1.39 17.68 8.36
CA LYS A 112 1.70 18.48 9.54
C LYS A 112 1.14 17.77 10.77
N LEU A 113 2.02 17.49 11.73
CA LEU A 113 1.65 16.95 13.03
C LEU A 113 1.19 18.09 13.94
N SER A 114 0.30 17.77 14.88
CA SER A 114 -0.20 18.77 15.82
C SER A 114 0.91 19.16 16.82
N PRO A 115 0.98 20.44 17.24
CA PRO A 115 1.95 20.90 18.23
C PRO A 115 1.93 20.07 19.52
N GLU A 116 0.74 19.67 19.96
CA GLU A 116 0.52 18.90 21.19
C GLU A 116 1.19 17.52 21.11
N PHE A 117 1.12 16.86 19.95
CA PHE A 117 1.80 15.58 19.75
C PHE A 117 3.32 15.73 19.71
N LEU A 118 3.83 16.80 19.11
CA LEU A 118 5.27 17.05 19.05
C LEU A 118 5.83 17.36 20.44
N GLU A 119 5.07 18.07 21.27
CA GLU A 119 5.38 18.33 22.67
C GLU A 119 5.38 17.03 23.49
N GLU A 120 4.35 16.19 23.37
CA GLU A 120 4.29 14.86 24.02
C GLU A 120 5.53 14.00 23.68
N ILE A 121 5.93 13.94 22.41
CA ILE A 121 7.13 13.20 21.99
C ILE A 121 8.41 13.83 22.56
N PHE A 122 8.49 15.15 22.62
CA PHE A 122 9.64 15.84 23.18
C PHE A 122 9.78 15.57 24.69
N GLU A 123 8.70 15.66 25.45
CA GLU A 123 8.67 15.35 26.87
C GLU A 123 9.08 13.91 27.16
N LEU A 124 8.54 12.95 26.39
CA LEU A 124 8.93 11.55 26.49
C LEU A 124 10.43 11.34 26.22
N ARG A 125 11.00 12.06 25.26
CA ARG A 125 12.44 11.99 24.95
C ARG A 125 13.30 12.53 26.08
N MET A 126 12.91 13.62 26.73
CA MET A 126 13.63 14.14 27.88
C MET A 126 13.54 13.19 29.08
N ALA A 127 12.33 12.69 29.37
CA ALA A 127 12.11 11.76 30.48
C ALA A 127 12.85 10.42 30.31
N ALA A 128 13.26 10.08 29.09
CA ALA A 128 14.00 8.85 28.78
C ALA A 128 15.42 8.84 29.36
N GLU A 129 16.01 10.01 29.64
CA GLU A 129 17.32 10.11 30.27
C GLU A 129 17.29 9.58 31.71
N ASP A 130 16.19 9.86 32.43
CA ASP A 130 16.03 9.47 33.84
C ASP A 130 15.25 8.16 34.01
N THR A 131 14.21 7.93 33.19
CA THR A 131 13.22 6.86 33.39
C THR A 131 12.90 6.08 32.10
N PRO A 132 13.89 5.50 31.42
CA PRO A 132 13.70 4.87 30.10
C PRO A 132 12.67 3.74 30.08
N GLY A 133 12.52 3.00 31.18
CA GLY A 133 11.50 1.94 31.31
C GLY A 133 10.08 2.49 31.33
N ALA A 134 9.80 3.53 32.12
CA ALA A 134 8.48 4.15 32.19
C ALA A 134 8.11 4.85 30.87
N VAL A 135 9.08 5.47 30.21
CA VAL A 135 8.91 6.03 28.86
C VAL A 135 8.59 4.95 27.84
N ARG A 136 9.27 3.79 27.90
CA ARG A 136 8.96 2.66 27.02
C ARG A 136 7.52 2.20 27.17
N ASP A 137 7.05 2.03 28.41
CA ASP A 137 5.67 1.60 28.67
C ASP A 137 4.66 2.61 28.13
N THR A 138 4.93 3.91 28.33
CA THR A 138 4.07 4.99 27.86
C THR A 138 4.05 5.07 26.33
N ALA A 139 5.21 4.99 25.69
CA ALA A 139 5.33 4.96 24.24
C ALA A 139 4.65 3.72 23.63
N ALA A 140 4.75 2.56 24.28
CA ALA A 140 4.05 1.34 23.87
C ALA A 140 2.53 1.48 23.95
N GLN A 141 2.01 2.11 25.02
CA GLN A 141 0.58 2.41 25.15
C GLN A 141 0.10 3.39 24.08
N LEU A 142 0.86 4.47 23.85
CA LEU A 142 0.57 5.45 22.80
C LEU A 142 0.53 4.79 21.42
N ARG A 143 1.49 3.90 21.13
CA ARG A 143 1.53 3.13 19.89
C ARG A 143 0.32 2.22 19.73
N ALA A 144 -0.02 1.45 20.76
CA ALA A 144 -1.19 0.56 20.73
C ALA A 144 -2.50 1.33 20.49
N ARG A 145 -2.63 2.53 21.07
CA ARG A 145 -3.77 3.42 20.80
C ARG A 145 -3.82 3.88 19.34
N LEU A 146 -2.70 4.30 18.77
CA LEU A 146 -2.64 4.71 17.36
C LEU A 146 -2.93 3.56 16.39
N ASP A 147 -2.47 2.34 16.71
CA ASP A 147 -2.78 1.14 15.94
C ASP A 147 -4.29 0.83 15.99
N ALA A 148 -4.91 0.89 17.18
CA ALA A 148 -6.35 0.70 17.34
C ALA A 148 -7.19 1.77 16.61
N ASP A 149 -6.75 3.03 16.63
CA ASP A 149 -7.40 4.12 15.90
C ASP A 149 -7.36 3.90 14.38
N LEU A 150 -6.23 3.40 13.85
CA LEU A 150 -6.12 3.05 12.43
C LEU A 150 -7.03 1.88 12.05
N GLU A 151 -7.09 0.86 12.90
CA GLU A 151 -7.98 -0.30 12.69
C GLU A 151 -9.46 0.14 12.66
N ASP A 152 -9.89 1.01 13.57
CA ASP A 152 -11.25 1.56 13.57
C ASP A 152 -11.54 2.37 12.29
N LEU A 153 -10.62 3.26 11.90
CA LEU A 153 -10.75 4.07 10.68
C LEU A 153 -10.95 3.18 9.44
N PHE A 154 -10.12 2.15 9.28
CA PHE A 154 -10.25 1.25 8.14
C PHE A 154 -11.51 0.39 8.22
N SER A 155 -11.87 -0.11 9.40
CA SER A 155 -13.09 -0.90 9.61
C SER A 155 -14.35 -0.10 9.26
N ARG A 156 -14.42 1.16 9.68
CA ARG A 156 -15.54 2.06 9.35
C ARG A 156 -15.58 2.38 7.86
N TRP A 157 -14.43 2.73 7.29
CA TRP A 157 -14.32 3.06 5.87
C TRP A 157 -14.75 1.90 4.97
N GLU A 158 -14.38 0.66 5.31
CA GLU A 158 -14.80 -0.54 4.58
C GLU A 158 -16.30 -0.84 4.69
N ARG A 159 -16.97 -0.39 5.75
CA ARG A 159 -18.44 -0.40 5.86
C ARG A 159 -19.11 0.74 5.09
N GLY A 160 -18.34 1.63 4.47
CA GLY A 160 -18.84 2.81 3.77
C GLY A 160 -19.08 4.01 4.69
N GLU A 161 -18.50 4.00 5.90
CA GLU A 161 -18.64 5.05 6.90
C GLU A 161 -17.33 5.84 7.03
N GLY A 162 -17.40 7.17 6.97
CA GLY A 162 -16.22 8.03 7.17
C GLY A 162 -15.25 8.07 5.98
N ASP A 163 -14.05 8.59 6.23
CA ASP A 163 -13.02 8.78 5.21
C ASP A 163 -11.61 8.49 5.76
N LEU A 164 -10.65 8.35 4.85
CA LEU A 164 -9.26 8.04 5.18
C LEU A 164 -8.36 9.28 5.28
N SER A 165 -8.92 10.50 5.28
CA SER A 165 -8.14 11.74 5.45
C SER A 165 -7.29 11.78 6.72
N PRO A 166 -7.66 11.14 7.86
CA PRO A 166 -6.84 11.18 9.06
C PRO A 166 -5.63 10.23 9.00
N VAL A 167 -5.68 9.17 8.16
CA VAL A 167 -4.70 8.07 8.13
C VAL A 167 -3.25 8.54 7.95
N PRO A 168 -2.92 9.44 6.99
CA PRO A 168 -1.55 9.96 6.81
C PRO A 168 -0.92 10.49 8.10
N GLU A 169 -1.71 11.22 8.89
CA GLU A 169 -1.25 11.82 10.14
C GLU A 169 -0.97 10.73 11.19
N ARG A 170 -1.87 9.74 11.32
CA ARG A 170 -1.72 8.62 12.29
C ARG A 170 -0.48 7.78 11.96
N LEU A 171 -0.27 7.46 10.69
CA LEU A 171 0.93 6.76 10.23
C LEU A 171 2.21 7.55 10.51
N SER A 172 2.14 8.88 10.38
CA SER A 172 3.28 9.75 10.71
C SER A 172 3.54 9.76 12.22
N ARG A 173 2.51 9.84 13.06
CA ARG A 173 2.64 9.73 14.53
C ARG A 173 3.26 8.39 14.94
N LEU A 174 2.78 7.27 14.38
CA LEU A 174 3.35 5.94 14.62
C LEU A 174 4.85 5.91 14.35
N LYS A 175 5.32 6.51 13.24
CA LYS A 175 6.75 6.59 12.91
C LYS A 175 7.56 7.30 14.00
N TYR A 176 7.04 8.36 14.61
CA TYR A 176 7.74 9.07 15.70
C TYR A 176 7.83 8.20 16.96
N VAL A 177 6.75 7.51 17.31
CA VAL A 177 6.70 6.61 18.46
C VAL A 177 7.60 5.38 18.24
N ASP A 178 7.61 4.80 17.05
CA ASP A 178 8.51 3.71 16.65
C ASP A 178 9.98 4.09 16.77
N ASN A 179 10.32 5.31 16.33
CA ASN A 179 11.68 5.82 16.44
C ASN A 179 12.08 6.02 17.91
N LEU A 180 11.20 6.60 18.72
CA LEU A 180 11.42 6.73 20.17
C LEU A 180 11.67 5.35 20.81
N LEU A 181 10.78 4.37 20.58
CA LEU A 181 10.92 3.02 21.12
C LEU A 181 12.23 2.34 20.72
N ARG A 182 12.72 2.58 19.50
CA ARG A 182 13.99 2.03 19.00
C ARG A 182 15.22 2.66 19.67
N GLU A 183 15.13 3.91 20.07
CA GLU A 183 16.23 4.67 20.69
C GLU A 183 16.37 4.38 22.19
N LEU A 184 15.31 3.87 22.84
CA LEU A 184 15.33 3.54 24.27
C LEU A 184 16.19 2.29 24.56
N PRO A 185 17.06 2.33 25.61
CA PRO A 185 17.91 1.21 25.98
C PRO A 185 17.09 -0.01 26.43
N ALA A 186 17.51 -1.21 26.03
CA ALA A 186 16.84 -2.50 26.30
C ALA A 186 16.53 -2.72 27.79
#